data_AF-A0A4S0I3X7-F1
#
_entry.id   AF-A0A4S0I3X7-F1
#
_cell.length_a   1.000
_cell.length_b   1.000
_cell.length_c   1.000
_cell.angle_alpha   90.00
_cell.angle_beta   90.00
_cell.angle_gamma   90.00
#
_symmetry.space_group_name_H-M   'P 1'
#
loop_
_entity.id
_entity.type
_entity.pdbx_description
1 polymer ?
#
loop_
_entity_poly.entity_id
_entity_poly.type
_entity_poly.pdbx_seq_one_letter_code
_entity_poly.pdbx_strand_id
1 'polypeptide(L)'
;RVQYTQANYLVLTALLEAHYRRPYPAIARERILQPLKMTSTSWGVASVPAQRAAVPYIGKDGALQPANEDPWPNYGWGHADLQTSVGDMNRFLQAL
;
A
#
# COMPACT_ATOMS: atom_id res chain seq x y z
N ARG A 1 -20.09 19.55 2.10
CA ARG A 1 -19.04 19.29 3.11
C ARG A 1 -18.33 18.00 2.71
N VAL A 2 -17.00 17.96 2.68
CA VAL A 2 -16.22 16.76 2.36
C VAL A 2 -15.68 16.18 3.67
N GLN A 3 -15.73 14.86 3.84
CA GLN A 3 -15.20 14.14 5.00
C GLN A 3 -14.27 13.02 4.54
N TYR A 4 -13.09 12.96 5.15
CA TYR A 4 -12.12 11.90 4.87
C TYR A 4 -12.55 10.60 5.56
N THR A 5 -12.52 9.48 4.82
CA THR A 5 -12.69 8.14 5.38
C THR A 5 -12.03 7.09 4.48
N GLN A 6 -11.36 6.12 5.11
CA GLN A 6 -10.79 4.96 4.43
C GLN A 6 -11.89 4.05 3.83
N ALA A 7 -13.09 4.07 4.40
CA ALA A 7 -14.20 3.22 3.97
C ALA A 7 -14.62 3.49 2.51
N ASN A 8 -14.46 4.73 2.03
CA ASN A 8 -14.73 5.05 0.63
C ASN A 8 -13.81 4.26 -0.32
N TYR A 9 -12.53 4.12 0.03
CA TYR A 9 -11.59 3.35 -0.77
C TYR A 9 -11.83 1.84 -0.70
N LEU A 10 -12.40 1.33 0.39
CA LEU A 10 -12.88 -0.06 0.45
C LEU A 10 -13.99 -0.32 -0.58
N VAL A 11 -14.95 0.60 -0.67
CA VAL A 11 -16.04 0.50 -1.67
C VAL A 11 -15.47 0.56 -3.09
N LEU A 12 -14.56 1.51 -3.37
CA LEU A 12 -13.91 1.60 -4.68
C LEU A 12 -13.11 0.34 -5.04
N THR A 13 -12.41 -0.25 -4.06
CA THR A 13 -11.69 -1.52 -4.23
C THR A 13 -12.66 -2.65 -4.60
N ALA A 14 -13.77 -2.78 -3.87
CA ALA A 14 -14.78 -3.80 -4.15
C ALA A 14 -15.40 -3.62 -5.55
N LEU A 15 -15.62 -2.38 -5.99
CA LEU A 15 -16.11 -2.09 -7.34
C LEU A 15 -15.12 -2.50 -8.42
N LEU A 16 -13.81 -2.27 -8.21
CA LEU A 16 -12.76 -2.72 -9.12
C LEU A 16 -12.73 -4.25 -9.18
N GLU A 17 -12.75 -4.94 -8.04
CA GLU A 17 -12.74 -6.41 -7.99
C GLU A 17 -13.98 -7.02 -8.66
N ALA A 18 -15.15 -6.42 -8.46
CA ALA A 18 -16.39 -6.84 -9.13
C ALA A 18 -16.34 -6.61 -10.64
N HIS A 19 -15.80 -5.47 -11.10
CA HIS A 19 -15.69 -5.13 -12.51
C HIS A 19 -14.69 -6.04 -13.24
N TYR A 20 -13.49 -6.20 -12.68
CA TYR A 20 -12.40 -6.97 -13.29
C TYR A 20 -12.47 -8.47 -12.97
N ARG A 21 -13.34 -8.89 -12.04
CA ARG A 21 -13.47 -10.28 -11.54
C ARG A 21 -12.14 -10.89 -11.06
N ARG A 22 -11.30 -10.06 -10.46
CA ARG A 22 -9.94 -10.38 -10.02
C ARG A 22 -9.65 -9.67 -8.70
N PRO A 23 -8.77 -10.20 -7.84
CA PRO A 23 -8.39 -9.52 -6.61
C PRO A 23 -7.61 -8.24 -6.91
N TYR A 24 -7.79 -7.21 -6.08
CA TYR A 24 -7.20 -5.88 -6.27
C TYR A 24 -5.69 -5.89 -6.51
N PRO A 25 -4.86 -6.66 -5.76
CA PRO A 25 -3.43 -6.75 -6.04
C PRO A 25 -3.10 -7.17 -7.47
N ALA A 26 -3.88 -8.07 -8.06
CA ALA A 26 -3.66 -8.50 -9.45
C ALA A 26 -4.00 -7.38 -10.44
N ILE A 27 -5.09 -6.63 -10.18
CA ILE A 27 -5.50 -5.49 -10.99
C ILE A 27 -4.43 -4.39 -10.95
N ALA A 28 -4.03 -3.95 -9.76
CA ALA A 28 -3.03 -2.90 -9.57
C ALA A 28 -1.66 -3.30 -10.11
N ARG A 29 -1.26 -4.57 -9.96
CA ARG A 29 -0.01 -5.08 -10.53
C ARG A 29 0.04 -4.94 -12.04
N GLU A 30 -1.00 -5.41 -12.73
CA GLU A 30 -1.06 -5.44 -14.19
C GLU A 30 -1.26 -4.06 -14.78
N ARG A 31 -2.12 -3.25 -14.16
CA ARG A 31 -2.53 -1.94 -14.70
C ARG A 31 -1.58 -0.80 -14.33
N ILE A 32 -0.81 -0.93 -13.26
CA ILE A 32 0.04 0.14 -12.73
C ILE A 32 1.49 -0.33 -12.53
N LEU A 33 1.71 -1.29 -11.63
CA LEU A 33 3.08 -1.59 -11.18
C LEU A 33 3.97 -2.16 -12.30
N GLN A 34 3.43 -3.05 -13.13
CA GLN A 34 4.16 -3.63 -14.27
C GLN A 34 4.45 -2.60 -15.37
N PRO A 35 3.47 -1.83 -15.89
CA PRO A 35 3.72 -0.78 -16.88
C PRO A 35 4.77 0.24 -16.43
N LEU A 36 4.73 0.63 -15.16
CA LEU A 36 5.64 1.64 -14.60
C LEU A 36 6.96 1.04 -14.06
N LYS A 37 7.16 -0.28 -14.21
CA LYS A 37 8.35 -1.00 -13.74
C LYS A 37 8.64 -0.77 -12.24
N MET A 38 7.58 -0.73 -11.43
CA MET A 38 7.63 -0.58 -9.97
C MET A 38 7.87 -1.95 -9.31
N THR A 39 9.09 -2.48 -9.44
CA THR A 39 9.45 -3.84 -9.01
C THR A 39 9.79 -3.96 -7.51
N SER A 40 9.80 -2.84 -6.81
CA SER A 40 10.08 -2.70 -5.37
C SER A 40 8.85 -2.25 -4.58
N THR A 41 7.66 -2.56 -5.11
CA THR A 41 6.36 -2.23 -4.53
C THR A 41 5.57 -3.52 -4.25
N SER A 42 5.06 -3.66 -3.04
CA SER A 42 4.42 -4.88 -2.55
C SER A 42 3.29 -4.59 -1.56
N TRP A 43 2.51 -5.62 -1.20
CA TRP A 43 1.31 -5.49 -0.36
C TRP A 43 1.59 -6.02 1.04
N GLY A 44 1.57 -5.13 2.01
CA GLY A 44 1.83 -5.43 3.42
C GLY A 44 3.29 -5.64 3.76
N VAL A 45 3.66 -5.29 4.99
CA VAL A 45 5.04 -5.41 5.50
C VAL A 45 5.60 -6.83 5.41
N ALA A 46 4.75 -7.85 5.59
CA ALA A 46 5.15 -9.25 5.50
C ALA A 46 5.63 -9.67 4.10
N SER A 47 5.30 -8.89 3.06
CA SER A 47 5.77 -9.13 1.69
C SER A 47 7.14 -8.51 1.38
N VAL A 48 7.68 -7.70 2.30
CA VAL A 48 8.97 -7.02 2.12
C VAL A 48 10.10 -7.90 2.69
N PRO A 49 11.17 -8.18 1.92
CA PRO A 49 12.33 -8.89 2.46
C PRO A 49 12.90 -8.16 3.69
N ALA A 50 13.22 -8.90 4.75
CA ALA A 50 13.64 -8.31 6.03
C ALA A 50 14.83 -7.34 5.90
N GLN A 51 15.77 -7.61 4.99
CA GLN A 51 16.94 -6.76 4.73
C GLN A 51 16.59 -5.42 4.07
N ARG A 52 15.37 -5.29 3.55
CA ARG A 52 14.84 -4.10 2.87
C ARG A 52 13.69 -3.43 3.63
N ALA A 53 13.15 -4.08 4.65
CA ALA A 53 12.04 -3.55 5.43
C ALA A 53 12.52 -2.39 6.30
N ALA A 54 11.80 -1.27 6.25
CA ALA A 54 12.02 -0.19 7.20
C ALA A 54 11.48 -0.60 8.59
N VAL A 55 12.16 -0.15 9.65
CA VAL A 55 11.66 -0.30 11.01
C VAL A 55 10.77 0.90 11.34
N PRO A 56 9.47 0.70 11.60
CA PRO A 56 8.58 1.79 11.95
C PRO A 56 8.81 2.23 13.40
N TYR A 57 8.72 3.54 13.64
CA TYR A 57 8.81 4.14 14.98
C TYR A 57 7.66 5.12 15.19
N ILE A 58 7.12 5.13 16.40
CA ILE A 58 6.12 6.09 16.87
C ILE A 58 6.74 7.03 17.91
N GLY A 59 6.28 8.28 17.92
CA GLY A 59 6.62 9.22 18.98
C GLY A 59 5.71 9.00 20.20
N LYS A 60 6.29 8.61 21.33
CA LYS A 60 5.57 8.42 22.59
C LYS A 60 6.43 8.89 23.76
N ASP A 61 5.83 9.71 24.63
CA ASP A 61 6.49 10.30 25.80
C ASP A 61 7.77 11.10 25.47
N GLY A 62 7.79 11.77 24.31
CA GLY A 62 8.93 12.57 23.86
C GLY A 62 10.10 11.76 23.28
N ALA A 63 9.95 10.44 23.14
CA ALA A 63 10.95 9.55 22.55
C ALA A 63 10.40 8.75 21.37
N LEU A 64 11.30 8.31 20.48
CA LEU A 64 10.96 7.32 19.44
C LEU A 64 10.92 5.93 20.07
N GLN A 65 9.84 5.20 19.81
CA GLN A 65 9.66 3.81 20.22
C GLN A 65 9.29 2.98 18.99
N PRO A 66 9.77 1.73 18.84
CA PRO A 66 9.34 0.89 17.73
C PRO A 66 7.81 0.79 17.68
N ALA A 67 7.24 0.97 16.50
CA ALA A 67 5.81 0.79 16.30
C ALA A 67 5.52 -0.71 16.29
N ASN A 68 4.92 -1.22 17.36
CA ASN A 68 4.42 -2.58 17.42
C ASN A 68 2.99 -2.59 16.88
N GLU A 69 2.87 -2.48 15.56
CA GLU A 69 1.58 -2.48 14.87
C GLU A 69 1.22 -3.90 14.45
N ASP A 70 -0.03 -4.30 14.71
CA ASP A 70 -0.58 -5.53 14.16
C ASP A 70 -0.65 -5.41 12.62
N PRO A 71 -0.35 -6.49 11.88
CA PRO A 71 -0.51 -6.49 10.44
C PRO A 71 -1.93 -6.13 10.04
N TRP A 72 -2.07 -5.26 9.05
CA TRP A 72 -3.39 -4.96 8.49
C TRP A 72 -3.97 -6.20 7.80
N PRO A 73 -5.29 -6.43 7.88
CA PRO A 73 -5.94 -7.45 7.07
C PRO A 73 -5.79 -7.16 5.57
N ASN A 74 -5.90 -8.19 4.72
CA ASN A 74 -5.70 -8.05 3.27
C ASN A 74 -6.64 -7.04 2.58
N TYR A 75 -7.81 -6.72 3.16
CA TYR A 75 -8.67 -5.65 2.63
C TYR A 75 -7.97 -4.27 2.67
N GLY A 76 -6.98 -4.11 3.55
CA GLY A 76 -6.18 -2.90 3.73
C GLY A 76 -5.48 -2.49 2.45
N TRP A 77 -5.07 -3.44 1.62
CA TRP A 77 -4.28 -3.23 0.41
C TRP A 77 -4.87 -2.26 -0.62
N GLY A 78 -6.19 -2.08 -0.62
CA GLY A 78 -6.88 -1.12 -1.49
C GLY A 78 -6.82 0.34 -1.01
N HIS A 79 -6.41 0.59 0.24
CA HIS A 79 -6.49 1.91 0.86
C HIS A 79 -5.39 2.22 1.88
N ALA A 80 -4.51 1.26 2.17
CA ALA A 80 -3.44 1.30 3.14
C ALA A 80 -2.41 0.19 2.84
N ASP A 81 -1.31 0.18 3.59
CA ASP A 81 -0.37 -0.94 3.70
C ASP A 81 0.34 -1.36 2.39
N LEU A 82 0.33 -0.52 1.35
CA LEU A 82 1.23 -0.69 0.22
C LEU A 82 2.65 -0.27 0.64
N GLN A 83 3.60 -1.17 0.47
CA GLN A 83 5.00 -0.94 0.78
C GLN A 83 5.74 -0.62 -0.51
N THR A 84 6.48 0.49 -0.56
CA THR A 84 7.15 0.93 -1.79
C THR A 84 8.50 1.57 -1.48
N SER A 85 9.34 1.70 -2.50
CA SER A 85 10.62 2.41 -2.40
C SER A 85 10.50 3.82 -2.97
N VAL A 86 11.40 4.72 -2.57
CA VAL A 86 11.50 6.07 -3.15
C VAL A 86 11.69 6.00 -4.67
N GLY A 87 12.46 5.03 -5.18
CA GLY A 87 12.69 4.86 -6.61
C GLY A 87 11.41 4.47 -7.38
N ASP A 88 10.59 3.60 -6.82
CA ASP A 88 9.29 3.24 -7.41
C ASP A 88 8.28 4.37 -7.32
N MET A 89 8.21 5.07 -6.17
CA MET A 89 7.36 6.24 -6.01
C MET A 89 7.72 7.34 -7.01
N ASN A 90 9.02 7.56 -7.27
CA ASN A 90 9.45 8.49 -8.30
C ASN A 90 8.97 8.08 -9.71
N ARG A 91 9.02 6.78 -10.07
CA ARG A 91 8.46 6.29 -11.35
C ARG A 91 6.96 6.54 -11.45
N PHE A 92 6.24 6.32 -10.36
CA PHE A 92 4.80 6.59 -10.29
C PHE A 92 4.51 8.07 -10.53
N LEU A 93 5.18 8.96 -9.80
CA LEU A 93 4.96 10.41 -9.87
C LEU A 93 5.35 11.00 -11.24
N GLN A 94 6.36 10.45 -11.91
CA GLN A 94 6.76 10.89 -13.26
C GLN A 94 5.77 10.48 -14.37
N ALA A 95 4.87 9.54 -14.09
CA ALA A 95 3.87 9.07 -15.04
C ALA A 95 2.50 9.76 -14.89
N LEU A 96 2.35 10.64 -13.89
CA LEU A 96 1.18 11.50 -13.67
C LEU A 96 1.26 12.77 -14.52
#